data_AF-A0A9D2ZS30-F1
#
_entry.id   AF-A0A9D2ZS30-F1
#
_cell.length_a   1.000
_cell.length_b   1.000
_cell.length_c   1.000
_cell.angle_alpha   90.00
_cell.angle_beta   90.00
_cell.angle_gamma   90.00
#
_symmetry.space_group_name_H-M   'P 1'
#
loop_
_entity.id
_entity.type
_entity.pdbx_description
1 polymer ?
#
loop_
_entity_poly.entity_id
_entity_poly.type
_entity_poly.pdbx_seq_one_letter_code
_entity_poly.pdbx_strand_id
1 'polypeptide(L)'
;MAERTPNTVDYRPAPGTIPTQPGVYTFRDKHDRVIYVGKAKNLRARLSNYFQDLSQLHPRTRTMVQTANRVQWTVVGSEFEALNLEYTWIKRFNPRFNVMYRDDKTYPMLAISVKDRFPRAYLYRGPRRKGVRYFGPYPKAWAIRETLESLTRVFPIRTCAPGVFRRHEALGRPCLLGYIDRCSAPCVGKVTEDEHRALVDQFSSFLAGNTEPVLRRVRGEMEEAAENLDFERAASLRDQLQAMEKAMEKQAVVFSDATDADV
;
A
#
# COMPACT_ATOMS: atom_id res chain seq x y z
N MET A 1 -0.33 -42.48 37.77
CA MET A 1 -0.29 -41.05 37.38
C MET A 1 -1.38 -40.86 36.33
N ALA A 2 -2.48 -40.18 36.66
CA ALA A 2 -3.56 -39.97 35.70
C ALA A 2 -3.09 -39.00 34.60
N GLU A 3 -3.10 -39.44 33.35
CA GLU A 3 -2.92 -38.58 32.19
C GLU A 3 -4.00 -37.49 32.23
N ARG A 4 -3.60 -36.25 32.50
CA ARG A 4 -4.50 -35.11 32.36
C ARG A 4 -4.86 -34.99 30.88
N THR A 5 -6.10 -35.35 30.54
CA THR A 5 -6.66 -35.05 29.23
C THR A 5 -6.52 -33.55 29.00
N PRO A 6 -5.87 -33.10 27.92
CA PRO A 6 -5.58 -31.69 27.72
C PRO A 6 -6.92 -30.93 27.62
N ASN A 7 -7.06 -29.89 28.42
CA ASN A 7 -8.24 -29.03 28.41
C ASN A 7 -8.20 -28.17 27.14
N THR A 8 -8.72 -28.71 26.04
CA THR A 8 -8.67 -28.12 24.70
C THR A 8 -10.05 -27.98 24.10
N VAL A 9 -10.19 -27.11 23.10
CA VAL A 9 -11.42 -26.96 22.32
C VAL A 9 -11.59 -28.08 21.29
N ASP A 10 -12.84 -28.37 20.95
CA ASP A 10 -13.29 -29.43 20.04
C ASP A 10 -13.09 -29.10 18.55
N TYR A 11 -13.01 -27.82 18.19
CA TYR A 11 -12.88 -27.37 16.79
C TYR A 11 -11.42 -27.21 16.32
N ARG A 12 -10.45 -27.84 16.99
CA ARG A 12 -9.04 -27.79 16.60
C ARG A 12 -8.85 -28.36 15.18
N PRO A 13 -8.23 -27.62 14.24
CA PRO A 13 -7.93 -28.15 12.92
C PRO A 13 -7.05 -29.40 13.00
N ALA A 14 -7.25 -30.35 12.09
CA ALA A 14 -6.45 -31.56 12.04
C ALA A 14 -4.95 -31.23 11.89
N PRO A 15 -4.04 -32.00 12.52
CA PRO A 15 -2.60 -31.76 12.41
C PRO A 15 -2.13 -31.66 10.96
N GLY A 16 -1.27 -30.68 10.67
CA GLY A 16 -0.71 -30.47 9.34
C GLY A 16 -1.59 -29.71 8.34
N THR A 17 -2.90 -29.55 8.59
CA THR A 17 -3.83 -28.84 7.68
C THR A 17 -3.57 -27.34 7.60
N ILE A 18 -2.98 -26.76 8.65
CA ILE A 18 -2.68 -25.33 8.68
C ILE A 18 -1.42 -25.06 7.85
N PRO A 19 -1.50 -24.19 6.82
CA PRO A 19 -0.36 -23.82 5.97
C PRO A 19 0.72 -23.05 6.75
N THR A 20 1.95 -23.05 6.24
CA THR A 20 3.08 -22.28 6.81
C THR A 20 3.25 -20.90 6.17
N GLN A 21 2.47 -20.62 5.13
CA GLN A 21 2.42 -19.35 4.41
C GLN A 21 1.86 -18.20 5.27
N PRO A 22 2.13 -16.94 4.89
CA PRO A 22 1.46 -15.79 5.49
C PRO A 22 -0.03 -15.80 5.16
N GLY A 23 -0.82 -15.17 6.03
CA GLY A 23 -2.27 -15.16 5.88
C GLY A 23 -3.02 -14.46 6.99
N VAL A 24 -4.33 -14.37 6.79
CA VAL A 24 -5.29 -13.85 7.77
C VAL A 24 -6.17 -14.98 8.22
N TYR A 25 -6.45 -15.05 9.51
CA TYR A 25 -7.37 -16.02 10.11
C TYR A 25 -8.50 -15.32 10.84
N THR A 26 -9.67 -15.98 10.87
CA THR A 26 -10.85 -15.54 11.61
C THR A 26 -11.30 -16.63 12.56
N PHE A 27 -11.63 -16.24 13.79
CA PHE A 27 -12.42 -17.08 14.68
C PHE A 27 -13.88 -16.65 14.58
N ARG A 28 -14.76 -17.64 14.53
CA ARG A 28 -16.20 -17.41 14.40
C ARG A 28 -16.98 -18.12 15.51
N ASP A 29 -18.08 -17.52 15.95
CA ASP A 29 -18.98 -18.15 16.92
C ASP A 29 -19.92 -19.18 16.26
N LYS A 30 -20.77 -19.82 17.08
CA LYS A 30 -21.78 -20.79 16.63
C LYS A 30 -22.86 -20.22 15.67
N HIS A 31 -22.97 -18.90 15.56
CA HIS A 31 -23.87 -18.21 14.64
C HIS A 31 -23.15 -17.69 13.40
N ASP A 32 -21.93 -18.18 13.16
CA ASP A 32 -21.06 -17.78 12.08
C ASP A 32 -20.60 -16.31 12.08
N ARG A 33 -20.71 -15.62 13.22
CA ARG A 33 -20.23 -14.23 13.33
C ARG A 33 -18.72 -14.22 13.55
N VAL A 34 -18.01 -13.37 12.82
CA VAL A 34 -16.58 -13.14 13.03
C VAL A 34 -16.38 -12.43 14.37
N ILE A 35 -15.78 -13.13 15.34
CA ILE A 35 -15.56 -12.62 16.69
C ILE A 35 -14.12 -12.17 16.94
N TYR A 36 -13.18 -12.66 16.11
CA TYR A 36 -11.79 -12.24 16.11
C TYR A 36 -11.17 -12.40 14.71
N VAL A 37 -10.31 -11.46 14.32
CA VAL A 37 -9.49 -11.51 13.12
C VAL A 37 -8.03 -11.32 13.52
N GLY A 38 -7.11 -12.08 12.93
CA GLY A 38 -5.67 -11.89 13.13
C GLY A 38 -4.86 -12.23 11.89
N LYS A 39 -3.67 -11.67 11.77
CA LYS A 39 -2.68 -12.02 10.74
C LYS A 39 -1.54 -12.91 11.25
N ALA A 40 -0.87 -13.58 10.33
CA ALA A 40 0.35 -14.35 10.61
C ALA A 40 1.34 -14.27 9.45
N LYS A 41 2.64 -14.24 9.77
CA LYS A 41 3.73 -14.55 8.82
C LYS A 41 3.78 -16.04 8.47
N ASN A 42 3.42 -16.86 9.45
CA ASN A 42 3.32 -18.31 9.34
C ASN A 42 2.05 -18.74 10.07
N LEU A 43 1.02 -19.11 9.31
CA LEU A 43 -0.31 -19.45 9.84
C LEU A 43 -0.23 -20.60 10.85
N ARG A 44 0.50 -21.67 10.54
CA ARG A 44 0.68 -22.84 11.43
C ARG A 44 1.28 -22.46 12.77
N ALA A 45 2.41 -21.77 12.77
CA ALA A 45 3.07 -21.35 14.00
C ALA A 45 2.16 -20.43 14.85
N ARG A 46 1.43 -19.52 14.20
CA ARG A 46 0.55 -18.59 14.91
C ARG A 46 -0.71 -19.24 15.46
N LEU A 47 -1.41 -20.03 14.65
CA LEU A 47 -2.66 -20.69 15.03
C LEU A 47 -2.45 -21.78 16.08
N SER A 48 -1.33 -22.50 16.04
CA SER A 48 -1.01 -23.54 17.02
C SER A 48 -1.00 -22.99 18.46
N ASN A 49 -0.61 -21.72 18.66
CA ASN A 49 -0.60 -21.07 19.97
C ASN A 49 -2.01 -20.89 20.58
N TYR A 50 -3.08 -20.93 19.79
CA TYR A 50 -4.46 -20.83 20.29
C TYR A 50 -5.02 -22.19 20.73
N PHE A 51 -4.42 -23.29 20.31
CA PHE A 51 -4.88 -24.66 20.57
C PHE A 51 -3.99 -25.43 21.56
N GLN A 52 -3.15 -24.71 22.31
CA GLN A 52 -2.48 -25.26 23.49
C GLN A 52 -3.48 -25.42 24.65
N ASP A 53 -3.03 -25.98 25.78
CA ASP A 53 -3.85 -26.12 26.98
C ASP A 53 -4.47 -24.77 27.37
N LEU A 54 -5.80 -24.75 27.55
CA LEU A 54 -6.55 -23.53 27.85
C LEU A 54 -6.06 -22.84 29.13
N SER A 55 -5.49 -23.59 30.09
CA SER A 55 -4.91 -23.03 31.32
C SER A 55 -3.69 -22.13 31.06
N GLN A 56 -2.94 -22.40 29.99
CA GLN A 56 -1.75 -21.64 29.58
C GLN A 56 -2.08 -20.38 28.77
N LEU A 57 -3.31 -20.25 28.29
CA LEU A 57 -3.75 -19.07 27.55
C LEU A 57 -4.05 -17.91 28.50
N HIS A 58 -3.63 -16.70 28.11
CA HIS A 58 -4.06 -15.47 28.75
C HIS A 58 -5.61 -15.40 28.84
N PRO A 59 -6.21 -14.94 29.96
CA PRO A 59 -7.67 -15.03 30.19
C PRO A 59 -8.54 -14.52 29.04
N ARG A 60 -8.16 -13.38 28.43
CA ARG A 60 -8.85 -12.82 27.26
C ARG A 60 -8.80 -13.73 26.03
N THR A 61 -7.64 -14.31 25.74
CA THR A 61 -7.45 -15.24 24.61
C THR A 61 -8.23 -16.52 24.84
N ARG A 62 -8.18 -17.05 26.06
CA ARG A 62 -8.95 -18.23 26.50
C ARG A 62 -10.45 -18.03 26.26
N THR A 63 -10.99 -16.89 26.70
CA THR A 63 -12.40 -16.53 26.50
C THR A 63 -12.77 -16.44 25.02
N MET A 64 -11.89 -15.87 24.20
CA MET A 64 -12.09 -15.76 22.74
C MET A 64 -12.15 -17.15 22.10
N VAL A 65 -11.18 -18.02 22.40
CA VAL A 65 -11.10 -19.40 21.90
C VAL A 65 -12.31 -20.21 22.36
N GLN A 66 -12.71 -20.12 23.63
CA GLN A 66 -13.90 -20.81 24.14
C GLN A 66 -15.23 -20.27 23.56
N THR A 67 -15.29 -19.01 23.14
CA THR A 67 -16.47 -18.48 22.44
C THR A 67 -16.56 -19.03 21.01
N ALA A 68 -15.41 -19.17 20.36
CA ALA A 68 -15.37 -19.61 18.98
C ALA A 68 -15.87 -21.06 18.86
N ASN A 69 -16.39 -21.37 17.68
CA ASN A 69 -16.75 -22.72 17.27
C ASN A 69 -15.97 -23.16 16.02
N ARG A 70 -15.36 -22.22 15.29
CA ARG A 70 -14.47 -22.55 14.16
C ARG A 70 -13.41 -21.50 13.94
N VAL A 71 -12.31 -21.93 13.32
CA VAL A 71 -11.28 -21.06 12.77
C VAL A 71 -11.21 -21.25 11.25
N GLN A 72 -11.05 -20.15 10.52
CA GLN A 72 -10.84 -20.15 9.07
C GLN A 72 -9.62 -19.29 8.76
N TRP A 73 -8.98 -19.53 7.61
CA TRP A 73 -7.86 -18.72 7.15
C TRP A 73 -7.87 -18.53 5.64
N THR A 74 -7.24 -17.44 5.22
CA THR A 74 -6.94 -17.13 3.83
C THR A 74 -5.43 -16.95 3.72
N VAL A 75 -4.81 -17.76 2.86
CA VAL A 75 -3.39 -17.61 2.49
C VAL A 75 -3.28 -16.43 1.55
N VAL A 76 -2.22 -15.64 1.70
CA VAL A 76 -1.90 -14.51 0.83
C VAL A 76 -0.44 -14.62 0.37
N GLY A 77 -0.05 -13.86 -0.65
CA GLY A 77 1.30 -13.86 -1.19
C GLY A 77 2.35 -13.22 -0.25
N SER A 78 1.94 -12.29 0.61
CA SER A 78 2.87 -11.51 1.44
C SER A 78 2.37 -11.17 2.85
N GLU A 79 3.30 -10.84 3.78
CA GLU A 79 2.93 -10.30 5.09
C GLU A 79 2.11 -8.99 4.96
N PHE A 80 2.39 -8.21 3.91
CA PHE A 80 1.73 -6.94 3.68
C PHE A 80 0.25 -7.11 3.28
N GLU A 81 -0.05 -8.06 2.40
CA GLU A 81 -1.42 -8.44 2.07
C GLU A 81 -2.16 -8.97 3.30
N ALA A 82 -1.48 -9.78 4.13
CA ALA A 82 -2.08 -10.30 5.36
C ALA A 82 -2.45 -9.15 6.31
N LEU A 83 -1.61 -8.12 6.37
CA LEU A 83 -1.88 -6.91 7.15
C LEU A 83 -3.07 -6.10 6.59
N ASN A 84 -3.13 -5.92 5.26
CA ASN A 84 -4.19 -5.15 4.61
C ASN A 84 -5.56 -5.86 4.72
N LEU A 85 -5.57 -7.17 4.49
CA LEU A 85 -6.77 -7.99 4.59
C LEU A 85 -7.28 -8.09 6.03
N GLU A 86 -6.38 -8.23 7.01
CA GLU A 86 -6.73 -8.17 8.45
C GLU A 86 -7.41 -6.84 8.77
N TYR A 87 -6.82 -5.71 8.36
CA TYR A 87 -7.39 -4.38 8.59
C TYR A 87 -8.79 -4.25 7.96
N THR A 88 -8.92 -4.65 6.71
CA THR A 88 -10.20 -4.60 5.97
C THR A 88 -11.27 -5.44 6.66
N TRP A 89 -10.92 -6.63 7.16
CA TRP A 89 -11.85 -7.51 7.86
C TRP A 89 -12.19 -7.03 9.27
N ILE A 90 -11.24 -6.47 10.03
CA ILE A 90 -11.53 -5.85 11.33
C ILE A 90 -12.52 -4.69 11.14
N LYS A 91 -12.32 -3.85 10.12
CA LYS A 91 -13.26 -2.76 9.80
C LYS A 91 -14.62 -3.27 9.35
N ARG A 92 -14.65 -4.25 8.45
CA ARG A 92 -15.89 -4.80 7.88
C ARG A 92 -16.74 -5.52 8.92
N PHE A 93 -16.11 -6.32 9.79
CA PHE A 93 -16.82 -7.20 10.72
C PHE A 93 -16.94 -6.64 12.14
N ASN A 94 -16.16 -5.63 12.50
CA ASN A 94 -16.11 -5.04 13.84
C ASN A 94 -16.07 -6.11 14.98
N PRO A 95 -15.14 -7.07 14.93
CA PRO A 95 -15.14 -8.24 15.80
C PRO A 95 -14.91 -7.90 17.27
N ARG A 96 -15.76 -8.42 18.15
CA ARG A 96 -15.82 -8.06 19.59
C ARG A 96 -14.52 -8.29 20.38
N PHE A 97 -13.70 -9.27 19.99
CA PHE A 97 -12.47 -9.59 20.72
C PHE A 97 -11.25 -8.84 20.20
N ASN A 98 -11.31 -8.26 18.99
CA ASN A 98 -10.23 -7.39 18.52
C ASN A 98 -10.19 -6.12 19.38
N VAL A 99 -8.97 -5.69 19.70
CA VAL A 99 -8.80 -4.32 20.17
C VAL A 99 -9.04 -3.45 18.96
N MET A 100 -10.17 -2.75 18.96
CA MET A 100 -10.44 -1.72 17.96
C MET A 100 -9.32 -0.70 18.06
N TYR A 101 -8.65 -0.45 16.94
CA TYR A 101 -7.63 0.58 16.85
C TYR A 101 -8.29 1.92 17.21
N ARG A 102 -8.11 2.34 18.48
CA ARG A 102 -8.59 3.65 18.98
C ARG A 102 -7.78 4.81 18.41
N ASP A 103 -6.61 4.51 17.87
CA ASP A 103 -5.82 5.47 17.11
C ASP A 103 -6.09 5.29 15.62
N ASP A 104 -6.39 6.40 14.95
CA ASP A 104 -6.36 6.59 13.50
C ASP A 104 -4.95 6.39 12.90
N LYS A 105 -4.25 5.31 13.25
CA LYS A 105 -3.03 4.83 12.58
C LYS A 105 -3.38 4.26 11.22
N THR A 106 -3.97 5.13 10.41
CA THR A 106 -4.18 4.97 8.98
C THR A 106 -2.82 4.75 8.34
N TYR A 107 -2.69 3.65 7.62
CA TYR A 107 -1.49 3.33 6.86
C TYR A 107 -1.14 4.51 5.95
N PRO A 108 0.17 4.82 5.81
CA PRO A 108 0.56 5.88 4.91
C PRO A 108 0.13 5.49 3.49
N MET A 109 -0.57 6.39 2.84
CA MET A 109 -1.01 6.27 1.44
C MET A 109 -0.34 7.36 0.62
N LEU A 110 -0.05 7.08 -0.64
CA LEU A 110 0.26 8.10 -1.61
C LEU A 110 -1.08 8.72 -2.04
N ALA A 111 -1.25 10.02 -1.83
CA ALA A 111 -2.45 10.75 -2.17
C ALA A 111 -2.20 11.74 -3.31
N ILE A 112 -3.17 11.89 -4.20
CA ILE A 112 -3.15 12.87 -5.30
C ILE A 112 -4.38 13.78 -5.20
N SER A 113 -4.17 15.08 -5.08
CA SER A 113 -5.25 16.07 -4.95
C SER A 113 -5.85 16.49 -6.30
N VAL A 114 -6.59 15.58 -6.94
CA VAL A 114 -7.15 15.78 -8.29
C VAL A 114 -8.13 16.96 -8.44
N LYS A 115 -8.71 17.44 -7.33
CA LYS A 115 -9.55 18.65 -7.31
C LYS A 115 -8.78 19.97 -7.31
N ASP A 116 -7.49 19.97 -7.00
CA ASP A 116 -6.71 21.19 -7.01
C ASP A 116 -6.48 21.64 -8.46
N ARG A 117 -6.39 22.96 -8.68
CA ARG A 117 -6.02 23.59 -9.95
C ARG A 117 -4.77 22.94 -10.57
N PHE A 118 -3.75 22.79 -9.72
CA PHE A 118 -2.55 22.02 -10.00
C PHE A 118 -2.46 20.87 -8.98
N PRO A 119 -2.89 19.65 -9.33
CA PRO A 119 -2.87 18.51 -8.42
C PRO A 119 -1.47 18.24 -7.88
N ARG A 120 -1.36 17.64 -6.70
CA ARG A 120 -0.07 17.26 -6.14
C ARG A 120 -0.09 15.85 -5.60
N ALA A 121 1.05 15.16 -5.66
CA ALA A 121 1.25 13.90 -4.98
C ALA A 121 1.90 14.13 -3.60
N TYR A 122 1.39 13.47 -2.56
CA TYR A 122 1.88 13.64 -1.20
C TYR A 122 1.60 12.43 -0.31
N LEU A 123 2.40 12.27 0.73
CA LEU A 123 2.11 11.30 1.78
C LEU A 123 0.88 11.73 2.57
N TYR A 124 -0.06 10.82 2.73
CA TYR A 124 -1.27 11.03 3.50
C TYR A 124 -1.48 9.96 4.56
N ARG A 125 -1.94 10.39 5.74
CA ARG A 125 -2.50 9.54 6.79
C ARG A 125 -3.82 10.17 7.19
N GLY A 126 -4.89 9.40 7.13
CA GLY A 126 -6.22 9.81 7.59
C GLY A 126 -7.34 9.16 6.80
N PRO A 127 -8.59 9.49 7.13
CA PRO A 127 -9.76 9.05 6.37
C PRO A 127 -9.73 9.60 4.94
N ARG A 128 -10.30 8.84 3.99
CA ARG A 128 -10.41 9.29 2.59
C ARG A 128 -11.23 10.59 2.50
N ARG A 129 -10.76 11.52 1.67
CA ARG A 129 -11.39 12.81 1.40
C ARG A 129 -11.88 12.86 -0.04
N LYS A 130 -13.00 13.54 -0.28
CA LYS A 130 -13.50 13.78 -1.63
C LYS A 130 -12.49 14.58 -2.45
N GLY A 131 -12.31 14.22 -3.71
CA GLY A 131 -11.37 14.91 -4.61
C GLY A 131 -9.90 14.55 -4.42
N VAL A 132 -9.63 13.43 -3.76
CA VAL A 132 -8.29 12.89 -3.58
C VAL A 132 -8.29 11.44 -4.04
N ARG A 133 -7.34 11.09 -4.92
CA ARG A 133 -7.05 9.69 -5.28
C ARG A 133 -6.01 9.13 -4.32
N TYR A 134 -6.13 7.87 -3.96
CA TYR A 134 -5.27 7.21 -2.98
C TYR A 134 -4.68 5.94 -3.56
N PHE A 135 -3.37 5.76 -3.38
CA PHE A 135 -2.60 4.60 -3.82
C PHE A 135 -1.85 3.99 -2.62
N GLY A 136 -1.78 2.67 -2.57
CA GLY A 136 -1.27 1.90 -1.43
C GLY A 136 -2.36 1.04 -0.79
N PRO A 137 -2.23 0.64 0.49
CA PRO A 137 -1.35 1.22 1.53
C PRO A 137 0.15 1.00 1.28
N TYR A 138 1.03 1.75 1.95
CA TYR A 138 2.47 1.49 1.93
C TYR A 138 2.93 0.97 3.30
N PRO A 139 3.91 0.04 3.35
CA PRO A 139 4.38 -0.55 4.60
C PRO A 139 4.97 0.49 5.55
N LYS A 140 5.68 1.49 5.00
CA LYS A 140 6.24 2.61 5.75
C LYS A 140 6.22 3.88 4.90
N ALA A 141 6.22 5.03 5.58
CA ALA A 141 6.21 6.35 4.95
C ALA A 141 7.40 6.61 4.00
N TRP A 142 8.57 6.02 4.29
CA TRP A 142 9.76 6.20 3.45
C TRP A 142 9.56 5.62 2.05
N ALA A 143 8.83 4.51 1.92
CA ALA A 143 8.57 3.89 0.63
C ALA A 143 7.83 4.83 -0.31
N ILE A 144 6.87 5.62 0.21
CA ILE A 144 6.17 6.65 -0.58
C ILE A 144 7.16 7.72 -1.06
N ARG A 145 8.08 8.15 -0.20
CA ARG A 145 9.04 9.20 -0.56
C ARG A 145 9.97 8.72 -1.67
N GLU A 146 10.47 7.49 -1.58
CA GLU A 146 11.28 6.89 -2.64
C GLU A 146 10.49 6.73 -3.94
N THR A 147 9.24 6.24 -3.89
CA THR A 147 8.38 6.15 -5.07
C THR A 147 8.20 7.51 -5.72
N LEU A 148 7.89 8.55 -4.93
CA LEU A 148 7.77 9.91 -5.45
C LEU A 148 9.09 10.41 -6.03
N GLU A 149 10.22 10.14 -5.39
CA GLU A 149 11.53 10.57 -5.87
C GLU A 149 11.90 9.93 -7.21
N SER A 150 11.64 8.63 -7.38
CA SER A 150 11.88 7.91 -8.62
C SER A 150 10.95 8.39 -9.74
N LEU A 151 9.65 8.43 -9.46
CA LEU A 151 8.65 8.69 -10.49
C LEU A 151 8.57 10.17 -10.90
N THR A 152 8.95 11.12 -10.04
CA THR A 152 8.95 12.54 -10.39
C THR A 152 10.00 12.93 -11.43
N ARG A 153 10.99 12.07 -11.69
CA ARG A 153 11.94 12.26 -12.80
C ARG A 153 11.31 12.03 -14.17
N VAL A 154 10.26 11.21 -14.21
CA VAL A 154 9.57 10.83 -15.44
C VAL A 154 8.28 11.65 -15.59
N PHE A 155 7.54 11.76 -14.49
CA PHE A 155 6.32 12.53 -14.42
C PHE A 155 6.61 13.74 -13.52
N PRO A 156 7.09 14.86 -14.08
CA PRO A 156 7.47 16.04 -13.30
C PRO A 156 6.22 16.76 -12.76
N ILE A 157 5.56 16.14 -11.78
CA ILE A 157 4.40 16.65 -11.06
C ILE A 157 4.85 17.29 -9.75
N ARG A 158 4.09 18.26 -9.25
CA ARG A 158 4.41 18.86 -7.95
C ARG A 158 4.13 17.91 -6.78
N THR A 159 5.02 17.98 -5.79
CA THR A 159 4.84 17.34 -4.47
C THR A 159 4.79 18.36 -3.32
N CYS A 160 5.10 19.62 -3.61
CA CYS A 160 5.22 20.69 -2.63
C CYS A 160 3.90 21.01 -1.91
N ALA A 161 3.99 21.38 -0.63
CA ALA A 161 2.83 21.81 0.15
C ALA A 161 2.16 23.06 -0.46
N PRO A 162 0.85 23.28 -0.26
CA PRO A 162 0.15 24.46 -0.76
C PRO A 162 0.82 25.79 -0.39
N GLY A 163 1.36 25.90 0.83
CA GLY A 163 2.10 27.09 1.27
C GLY A 163 3.40 27.32 0.48
N VAL A 164 4.12 26.25 0.15
CA VAL A 164 5.34 26.33 -0.67
C VAL A 164 5.00 26.76 -2.10
N PHE A 165 3.93 26.20 -2.67
CA PHE A 165 3.45 26.59 -4.01
C PHE A 165 3.13 28.09 -4.08
N ARG A 166 2.28 28.60 -3.18
CA ARG A 166 1.90 30.02 -3.16
C ARG A 166 3.10 30.94 -2.93
N ARG A 167 4.06 30.53 -2.10
CA ARG A 167 5.30 31.29 -1.89
C ARG A 167 6.10 31.44 -3.17
N HIS A 168 6.28 30.37 -3.94
CA HIS A 168 7.05 30.41 -5.18
C HIS A 168 6.31 31.13 -6.32
N GLU A 169 4.98 31.04 -6.34
CA GLU A 169 4.11 31.82 -7.23
C GLU A 169 4.28 33.32 -6.98
N ALA A 170 4.21 33.76 -5.71
CA ALA A 170 4.42 35.17 -5.36
C ALA A 170 5.85 35.68 -5.65
N LEU A 171 6.85 34.80 -5.55
CA LEU A 171 8.25 35.15 -5.85
C LEU A 171 8.57 35.14 -7.35
N GLY A 172 7.70 34.58 -8.20
CA GLY A 172 7.96 34.41 -9.63
C GLY A 172 9.15 33.50 -9.95
N ARG A 173 9.61 32.67 -9.00
CA ARG A 173 10.74 31.74 -9.20
C ARG A 173 10.42 30.33 -8.74
N PRO A 174 10.80 29.29 -9.51
CA PRO A 174 10.53 27.91 -9.13
C PRO A 174 11.28 27.51 -7.85
N CYS A 175 10.82 26.44 -7.21
CA CYS A 175 11.58 25.82 -6.12
C CYS A 175 12.70 24.93 -6.68
N LEU A 176 13.54 24.36 -5.81
CA LEU A 176 14.61 23.45 -6.21
C LEU A 176 14.12 22.37 -7.18
N LEU A 177 13.00 21.70 -6.86
CA LEU A 177 12.45 20.65 -7.72
C LEU A 177 12.07 21.13 -9.12
N GLY A 178 11.69 22.41 -9.27
CA GLY A 178 11.41 23.00 -10.58
C GLY A 178 12.63 23.55 -11.32
N TYR A 179 13.78 23.66 -10.64
CA TYR A 179 15.08 23.96 -11.25
C TYR A 179 15.81 22.70 -11.71
N ILE A 180 15.57 21.57 -11.05
CA ILE A 180 16.17 20.27 -11.38
C ILE A 180 15.21 19.37 -12.17
N ASP A 181 14.17 19.95 -12.77
CA ASP A 181 13.17 19.30 -13.63
C ASP A 181 12.45 18.07 -13.02
N ARG A 182 12.40 17.97 -11.69
CA ARG A 182 11.54 17.02 -10.96
C ARG A 182 10.12 17.53 -10.74
N CYS A 183 9.82 18.72 -11.23
CA CYS A 183 8.53 19.37 -11.20
C CYS A 183 8.47 20.30 -12.41
N SER A 184 7.38 20.24 -13.16
CA SER A 184 7.12 21.11 -14.32
C SER A 184 6.93 22.58 -13.94
N ALA A 185 7.08 22.92 -12.67
CA ALA A 185 6.99 24.26 -12.09
C ALA A 185 5.75 25.08 -12.52
N PRO A 186 4.53 24.52 -12.39
CA PRO A 186 3.29 25.25 -12.66
C PRO A 186 3.12 26.53 -11.81
N CYS A 187 3.79 26.61 -10.65
CA CYS A 187 3.71 27.80 -9.78
C CYS A 187 4.27 29.06 -10.43
N VAL A 188 5.08 28.95 -11.48
CA VAL A 188 5.63 30.10 -12.22
C VAL A 188 5.21 30.09 -13.69
N GLY A 189 4.15 29.36 -14.02
CA GLY A 189 3.59 29.34 -15.37
C GLY A 189 4.46 28.66 -16.44
N LYS A 190 5.43 27.82 -16.06
CA LYS A 190 6.21 27.01 -17.04
C LYS A 190 5.34 26.02 -17.83
N VAL A 191 4.22 25.62 -17.25
CA VAL A 191 3.20 24.75 -17.88
C VAL A 191 1.81 25.26 -17.53
N THR A 192 0.85 25.01 -18.41
CA THR A 192 -0.57 25.26 -18.22
C THR A 192 -1.20 24.26 -17.24
N GLU A 193 -2.43 24.55 -16.81
CA GLU A 193 -3.21 23.65 -15.94
C GLU A 193 -3.47 22.30 -16.60
N ASP A 194 -3.79 22.30 -17.89
CA ASP A 194 -4.11 21.10 -18.66
C ASP A 194 -2.88 20.24 -18.91
N GLU A 195 -1.73 20.84 -19.25
CA GLU A 195 -0.46 20.12 -19.39
C GLU A 195 -0.05 19.46 -18.07
N HIS A 196 -0.15 20.20 -16.95
CA HIS A 196 0.15 19.64 -15.64
C HIS A 196 -0.83 18.53 -15.27
N ARG A 197 -2.13 18.67 -15.59
CA ARG A 197 -3.14 17.63 -15.34
C ARG A 197 -2.84 16.37 -16.13
N ALA A 198 -2.46 16.48 -17.40
CA ALA A 198 -2.04 15.34 -18.22
C ALA A 198 -0.87 14.57 -17.60
N LEU A 199 0.14 15.27 -17.07
CA LEU A 199 1.25 14.64 -16.33
C LEU A 199 0.77 13.87 -15.09
N VAL A 200 -0.17 14.45 -14.34
CA VAL A 200 -0.76 13.81 -13.15
C VAL A 200 -1.59 12.59 -13.53
N ASP A 201 -2.31 12.63 -14.64
CA ASP A 201 -3.13 11.51 -15.11
C ASP A 201 -2.24 10.36 -15.59
N GLN A 202 -1.15 10.64 -16.29
CA GLN A 202 -0.14 9.63 -16.64
C GLN A 202 0.50 9.01 -15.39
N PHE A 203 0.89 9.83 -14.41
CA PHE A 203 1.41 9.36 -13.13
C PHE A 203 0.40 8.49 -12.37
N SER A 204 -0.87 8.90 -12.36
CA SER A 204 -1.96 8.15 -11.72
C SER A 204 -2.26 6.83 -12.43
N SER A 205 -2.21 6.82 -13.77
CA SER A 205 -2.39 5.64 -14.61
C SER A 205 -1.27 4.63 -14.37
N PHE A 206 -0.03 5.11 -14.30
CA PHE A 206 1.13 4.29 -13.95
C PHE A 206 0.96 3.65 -12.56
N LEU A 207 0.59 4.46 -11.56
CA LEU A 207 0.36 3.94 -10.20
C LEU A 207 -0.83 2.97 -10.11
N ALA A 208 -1.78 3.03 -11.04
CA ALA A 208 -2.91 2.11 -11.15
C ALA A 208 -2.56 0.79 -11.90
N GLY A 209 -1.31 0.62 -12.32
CA GLY A 209 -0.83 -0.61 -12.97
C GLY A 209 -0.80 -0.56 -14.50
N ASN A 210 -1.22 0.54 -15.12
CA ASN A 210 -1.10 0.72 -16.57
C ASN A 210 0.30 1.28 -16.92
N THR A 211 1.30 0.41 -16.82
CA THR A 211 2.72 0.76 -16.89
C THR A 211 3.34 0.53 -18.27
N GLU A 212 2.83 -0.46 -19.00
CA GLU A 212 3.36 -0.92 -20.30
C GLU A 212 3.50 0.20 -21.35
N PRO A 213 2.51 1.11 -21.53
CA PRO A 213 2.64 2.19 -22.53
C PRO A 213 3.75 3.18 -22.18
N VAL A 214 3.93 3.45 -20.88
CA VAL A 214 4.93 4.40 -20.40
C VAL A 214 6.33 3.82 -20.57
N LEU A 215 6.53 2.56 -20.14
CA LEU A 215 7.81 1.87 -20.28
C LEU A 215 8.23 1.79 -21.74
N ARG A 216 7.29 1.47 -22.64
CA ARG A 216 7.56 1.39 -24.08
C ARG A 216 7.97 2.74 -24.65
N ARG A 217 7.30 3.83 -24.26
CA ARG A 217 7.65 5.19 -24.70
C ARG A 217 9.06 5.56 -24.25
N VAL A 218 9.38 5.42 -22.96
CA VAL A 218 10.69 5.80 -22.42
C VAL A 218 11.81 4.94 -23.01
N ARG A 219 11.55 3.66 -23.26
CA ARG A 219 12.49 2.77 -23.96
C ARG A 219 12.74 3.23 -25.39
N GLY A 220 11.68 3.57 -26.14
CA GLY A 220 11.81 4.09 -27.50
C GLY A 220 12.60 5.39 -27.56
N GLU A 221 12.32 6.35 -26.66
CA GLU A 221 13.08 7.60 -26.56
C GLU A 221 14.56 7.37 -26.22
N MET A 222 14.86 6.34 -25.41
CA MET A 222 16.22 5.95 -25.06
C MET A 222 16.97 5.38 -26.28
N GLU A 223 16.31 4.49 -27.03
CA GLU A 223 16.86 3.87 -28.24
C GLU A 223 17.11 4.93 -29.32
N GLU A 224 16.16 5.83 -29.55
CA GLU A 224 16.30 6.96 -30.49
C GLU A 224 17.44 7.91 -30.08
N ALA A 225 17.59 8.22 -28.79
CA ALA A 225 18.70 9.04 -28.31
C ALA A 225 20.06 8.34 -28.56
N ALA A 226 20.13 7.02 -28.36
CA ALA A 226 21.34 6.25 -28.63
C ALA A 226 21.68 6.18 -30.12
N GLU A 227 20.68 6.00 -30.99
CA GLU A 227 20.85 6.05 -32.46
C GLU A 227 21.37 7.41 -32.94
N ASN A 228 20.90 8.49 -32.32
CA ASN A 228 21.36 9.85 -32.60
C ASN A 228 22.70 10.22 -31.93
N LEU A 229 23.39 9.26 -31.30
CA LEU A 229 24.65 9.44 -30.56
C LEU A 229 24.56 10.42 -29.37
N ASP A 230 23.34 10.69 -28.86
CA ASP A 230 23.09 11.47 -27.65
C ASP A 230 23.15 10.56 -26.40
N PHE A 231 24.37 10.13 -26.06
CA PHE A 231 24.60 9.15 -25.00
C PHE A 231 24.24 9.66 -23.61
N GLU A 232 24.32 10.98 -23.35
CA GLU A 232 23.93 11.55 -22.07
C GLU A 232 22.42 11.43 -21.86
N ARG A 233 21.63 11.77 -22.87
CA ARG A 233 20.17 11.60 -22.84
C ARG A 233 19.77 10.13 -22.75
N ALA A 234 20.40 9.26 -23.54
CA ALA A 234 20.14 7.83 -23.49
C ALA A 234 20.44 7.24 -22.10
N ALA A 235 21.55 7.63 -21.46
CA ALA A 235 21.87 7.21 -20.11
C ALA A 235 20.83 7.69 -19.07
N SER A 236 20.39 8.94 -19.17
CA SER A 236 19.33 9.49 -18.31
C SER A 236 18.01 8.72 -18.44
N LEU A 237 17.59 8.40 -19.68
CA LEU A 237 16.36 7.65 -19.95
C LEU A 237 16.47 6.19 -19.49
N ARG A 238 17.64 5.56 -19.65
CA ARG A 238 17.91 4.23 -19.09
C ARG A 238 17.75 4.21 -17.57
N ASP A 239 18.33 5.19 -16.88
CA ASP A 239 18.26 5.29 -15.42
C ASP A 239 16.82 5.55 -14.95
N GLN A 240 16.03 6.31 -15.73
CA GLN A 240 14.59 6.47 -15.52
C GLN A 240 13.82 5.16 -15.68
N LEU A 241 14.11 4.38 -16.73
CA LEU A 241 13.50 3.09 -16.98
C LEU A 241 13.76 2.12 -15.81
N GLN A 242 15.01 2.02 -15.37
CA GLN A 242 15.38 1.20 -14.21
C GLN A 242 14.67 1.67 -12.92
N ALA A 243 14.51 2.99 -12.75
CA ALA A 243 13.79 3.54 -11.60
C ALA A 243 12.30 3.18 -11.63
N MET A 244 11.66 3.16 -12.81
CA MET A 244 10.29 2.70 -12.98
C MET A 244 10.15 1.21 -12.69
N GLU A 245 11.01 0.37 -13.26
CA GLU A 245 10.99 -1.08 -13.06
C GLU A 245 11.15 -1.42 -11.57
N LYS A 246 12.07 -0.76 -10.87
CA LYS A 246 12.25 -0.91 -9.42
C LYS A 246 11.05 -0.41 -8.60
N ALA A 247 10.41 0.69 -9.04
CA ALA A 247 9.19 1.18 -8.41
C ALA A 247 8.03 0.18 -8.63
N MET A 248 7.97 -0.44 -9.80
CA MET A 248 7.02 -1.49 -10.14
C MET A 248 7.26 -2.79 -9.38
N GLU A 249 8.49 -3.24 -9.15
CA GLU A 249 8.77 -4.40 -8.30
C GLU A 249 8.32 -4.15 -6.86
N LYS A 250 8.65 -2.98 -6.31
CA LYS A 250 8.17 -2.56 -4.98
C LYS A 250 6.66 -2.42 -4.94
N GLN A 251 6.04 -1.96 -6.04
CA GLN A 251 4.59 -1.92 -6.17
C GLN A 251 4.01 -3.30 -6.36
N ALA A 252 4.60 -4.24 -7.10
CA ALA A 252 4.10 -5.59 -7.28
C ALA A 252 4.08 -6.35 -5.95
N VAL A 253 5.05 -6.09 -5.07
CA VAL A 253 5.02 -6.58 -3.67
C VAL A 253 3.90 -5.91 -2.82
N VAL A 254 3.38 -4.76 -3.26
CA VAL A 254 2.30 -3.98 -2.60
C VAL A 254 0.92 -4.15 -3.28
N PHE A 255 0.89 -4.52 -4.56
CA PHE A 255 -0.26 -4.54 -5.48
C PHE A 255 -0.53 -5.94 -6.06
N SER A 256 0.28 -6.97 -5.76
CA SER A 256 0.04 -8.34 -6.25
C SER A 256 -1.36 -8.87 -5.94
N ASP A 257 -2.06 -8.33 -4.91
CA ASP A 257 -3.46 -8.69 -4.60
C ASP A 257 -4.39 -7.47 -4.43
N ALA A 258 -4.18 -6.35 -5.13
CA ALA A 258 -5.09 -5.20 -5.05
C ALA A 258 -5.42 -4.59 -6.43
N THR A 259 -6.04 -5.38 -7.30
CA THR A 259 -6.80 -4.83 -8.43
C THR A 259 -8.26 -4.66 -8.00
N ASP A 260 -8.60 -3.46 -7.56
CA ASP A 260 -9.96 -2.94 -7.71
C ASP A 260 -9.84 -1.43 -7.94
N ALA A 261 -9.72 -1.08 -9.21
CA ALA A 261 -9.99 0.27 -9.68
C ALA A 261 -11.50 0.33 -9.94
N ASP A 262 -12.26 0.74 -8.92
CA ASP A 262 -13.64 1.20 -9.15
C ASP A 262 -13.60 2.33 -10.19
N VAL A 263 -14.32 2.10 -11.28
CA VAL A 263 -14.65 3.07 -12.35
C VAL A 263 -15.47 4.22 -11.77
#